data_AF-A0A920YLT3-F1
#
_entry.id   AF-A0A920YLT3-F1
#
_cell.length_a   1.000
_cell.length_b   1.000
_cell.length_c   1.000
_cell.angle_alpha   90.00
_cell.angle_beta   90.00
_cell.angle_gamma   90.00
#
_symmetry.space_group_name_H-M   'P 1'
#
loop_
_entity.id
_entity.type
_entity.pdbx_description
1 polymer ?
#
loop_
_entity_poly.entity_id
_entity_poly.type
_entity_poly.pdbx_seq_one_letter_code
_entity_poly.pdbx_strand_id
1 'polypeptide(L)' 'TAAVRELRAQLAPAAPNDVAPQTPQERQQVLGEGYANLARLYQEGYHICPMHFGSQRGGEECLLCAALLRR' A
#
# COMPACT_ATOMS: atom_id res chain seq x y z
N THR A 1 8.53 23.09 23.35
CA THR A 1 9.86 23.64 22.98
C THR A 1 9.88 23.89 21.49
N ALA A 2 10.64 24.90 21.02
CA ALA A 2 10.63 25.36 19.61
C ALA A 2 10.79 24.22 18.59
N ALA A 3 11.63 23.23 18.90
CA ALA A 3 11.84 22.02 18.10
C ALA A 3 10.55 21.23 17.77
N VAL A 4 9.58 21.14 18.70
CA VAL A 4 8.30 20.44 18.46
C VAL A 4 7.42 21.20 17.47
N ARG A 5 7.52 22.54 17.46
CA ARG A 5 6.77 23.40 16.54
C ARG A 5 7.36 23.33 15.13
N GLU A 6 8.68 23.31 15.01
CA GLU A 6 9.37 23.12 13.72
C GLU A 6 9.13 21.73 13.13
N LEU A 7 9.21 20.67 13.94
CA LEU A 7 8.94 19.32 13.46
C LEU A 7 7.49 19.18 12.96
N ARG A 8 6.52 19.80 13.64
CA ARG A 8 5.13 19.84 13.16
C ARG A 8 4.96 20.62 11.86
N ALA A 9 5.73 21.69 11.64
CA ALA A 9 5.66 22.45 10.39
C ALA A 9 6.26 21.65 9.22
N GLN A 10 7.28 20.82 9.48
CA GLN A 10 7.92 19.95 8.48
C GLN A 10 7.08 18.71 8.15
N LEU A 11 6.31 18.20 9.12
CA LEU A 11 5.37 17.10 8.95
C LEU A 11 3.95 17.56 8.63
N ALA A 12 3.72 18.87 8.52
CA ALA A 12 2.46 19.38 8.03
C ALA A 12 2.31 18.88 6.57
N PRO A 13 1.17 18.27 6.22
CA PRO A 13 0.99 17.77 4.86
C PRO A 13 1.22 18.94 3.90
N ALA A 14 2.13 18.75 2.94
CA ALA A 14 2.17 19.58 1.77
C ALA A 14 0.75 19.63 1.18
N ALA A 15 0.35 20.79 0.69
CA ALA A 15 -0.95 21.05 0.08
C ALA A 15 -1.50 19.84 -0.71
N PRO A 16 -2.82 19.60 -0.71
CA PRO A 16 -3.47 18.37 -1.16
C PRO A 16 -3.31 18.17 -2.68
N ASN A 17 -2.11 17.79 -3.10
CA ASN A 17 -1.89 17.03 -4.31
C ASN A 17 -2.00 15.52 -4.03
N ASP A 18 -2.38 15.14 -2.81
CA ASP A 18 -3.22 13.97 -2.57
C ASP A 18 -4.60 14.23 -3.20
N VAL A 19 -4.64 14.28 -4.53
CA VAL A 19 -5.89 14.36 -5.29
C VAL A 19 -6.60 13.05 -4.99
N ALA A 20 -7.47 13.04 -3.97
CA ALA A 20 -8.41 11.96 -3.79
C ALA A 20 -9.05 11.71 -5.16
N PRO A 21 -9.01 10.49 -5.70
CA PRO A 21 -9.39 10.27 -7.08
C PRO A 21 -10.83 10.77 -7.33
N GLN A 22 -10.95 11.81 -8.16
CA GLN A 22 -12.18 12.59 -8.33
C GLN A 22 -13.16 11.84 -9.25
N THR A 23 -12.63 10.98 -10.10
CA THR A 23 -13.39 10.17 -11.07
C THR A 23 -13.32 8.66 -10.74
N PRO A 24 -14.30 7.86 -11.19
CA PRO A 24 -14.22 6.40 -11.15
C PRO A 24 -12.96 5.83 -11.85
N GLN A 25 -12.49 6.48 -12.91
CA GLN A 25 -11.31 6.10 -13.67
C GLN A 25 -10.02 6.31 -12.87
N GLU A 26 -9.84 7.46 -12.23
CA GLU A 26 -8.70 7.71 -11.32
C GLU A 26 -8.73 6.76 -10.13
N ARG A 27 -9.92 6.45 -9.59
CA ARG A 27 -10.06 5.43 -8.52
C ARG A 27 -9.57 4.08 -9.01
N GLN A 28 -9.93 3.68 -10.22
CA GLN A 28 -9.49 2.41 -10.80
C GLN A 28 -7.97 2.39 -11.07
N GLN A 29 -7.38 3.53 -11.44
CA GLN A 29 -5.93 3.68 -11.61
C GLN A 29 -5.19 3.55 -10.28
N VAL A 30 -5.62 4.28 -9.25
CA VAL A 30 -5.05 4.20 -7.88
C VAL A 30 -5.17 2.78 -7.32
N LEU A 31 -6.31 2.11 -7.54
CA LEU A 31 -6.49 0.70 -7.15
C LEU A 31 -5.58 -0.24 -7.94
N GLY A 32 -5.33 0.03 -9.22
CA GLY A 32 -4.40 -0.73 -10.06
C GLY A 32 -2.95 -0.60 -9.59
N GLU A 33 -2.52 0.60 -9.19
CA GLU A 33 -1.20 0.85 -8.60
C GLU A 33 -1.03 0.12 -7.27
N GLY A 34 -2.06 0.18 -6.41
CA GLY A 34 -2.07 -0.58 -5.15
C GLY A 34 -1.95 -2.08 -5.38
N TYR A 35 -2.68 -2.62 -6.36
CA TYR A 35 -2.63 -4.04 -6.70
C TYR A 35 -1.27 -4.46 -7.29
N ALA A 36 -0.65 -3.61 -8.11
CA ALA A 36 0.70 -3.83 -8.63
C ALA A 36 1.74 -3.90 -7.51
N ASN A 37 1.62 -3.03 -6.50
CA ASN A 37 2.48 -3.06 -5.32
C ASN A 37 2.32 -4.37 -4.53
N LEU A 38 1.09 -4.85 -4.34
CA LEU A 38 0.83 -6.14 -3.69
C LEU A 38 1.42 -7.29 -4.51
N ALA A 39 1.25 -7.29 -5.83
CA ALA A 39 1.85 -8.31 -6.69
C ALA A 39 3.38 -8.34 -6.57
N ARG A 40 4.02 -7.18 -6.45
CA ARG A 40 5.46 -7.05 -6.22
C ARG A 40 5.89 -7.65 -4.89
N LEU A 41 5.22 -7.30 -3.79
CA LEU A 41 5.51 -7.87 -2.46
C LEU A 41 5.36 -9.40 -2.46
N TYR A 42 4.34 -9.92 -3.14
CA TYR A 42 4.15 -11.36 -3.28
C TYR A 42 5.30 -12.05 -4.03
N GLN A 43 5.82 -11.41 -5.10
CA GLN A 43 6.98 -11.90 -5.86
C GLN A 43 8.28 -11.85 -5.05
N GLU A 44 8.44 -10.81 -4.21
CA GLU A 44 9.56 -10.66 -3.29
C GLU A 44 9.54 -11.70 -2.14
N GLY A 45 8.45 -12.46 -2.01
CA GLY A 45 8.32 -13.54 -1.04
C GLY A 45 7.65 -13.13 0.26
N TYR A 46 6.91 -12.02 0.28
CA TYR A 46 6.11 -11.59 1.43
C TYR A 46 4.65 -12.01 1.31
N HIS A 47 3.98 -12.15 2.45
CA HIS A 47 2.54 -12.33 2.50
C HIS A 47 1.83 -10.99 2.28
N ILE A 48 0.79 -11.01 1.45
CA ILE A 48 -0.09 -9.87 1.17
C ILE A 48 -1.49 -10.05 1.75
N CYS A 49 -1.76 -11.19 2.38
CA CYS A 49 -3.04 -11.45 3.02
C CYS A 49 -3.14 -10.70 4.36
N PRO A 50 -4.35 -10.31 4.81
CA PRO A 50 -4.52 -9.60 6.08
C PRO A 50 -3.98 -10.32 7.31
N MET A 51 -3.88 -11.65 7.25
CA MET A 51 -3.50 -12.50 8.39
C MET A 51 -1.98 -12.45 8.68
N HIS A 52 -1.17 -12.24 7.64
CA HIS A 52 0.30 -12.33 7.72
C HIS A 52 0.99 -11.18 6.98
N PHE A 53 0.30 -10.06 6.77
CA PHE A 53 0.77 -8.99 5.91
C PHE A 53 2.22 -8.56 6.22
N GLY A 54 3.10 -8.62 5.21
CA GLY A 54 4.49 -8.20 5.31
C GLY A 54 5.44 -9.22 5.95
N SER A 55 4.98 -10.38 6.43
CA SER A 55 5.89 -11.44 6.89
C SER A 55 6.46 -12.24 5.71
N GLN A 56 7.64 -12.83 5.89
CA GLN A 56 8.22 -13.72 4.89
C GLN A 56 7.37 -14.98 4.72
N ARG A 57 7.23 -15.43 3.47
CA ARG A 57 6.44 -16.59 3.08
C ARG A 57 7.18 -17.91 3.16
N GLY A 58 8.47 -17.92 3.52
CA GLY A 58 9.26 -19.14 3.71
C GLY A 58 9.38 -20.10 2.51
N GLY A 59 8.83 -19.73 1.34
CA GLY A 59 8.73 -20.60 0.16
C GLY A 59 7.41 -21.38 0.04
N GLU A 60 6.51 -21.27 1.01
CA GLU A 60 5.22 -21.97 1.02
C GLU A 60 4.14 -21.20 0.25
N GLU A 61 3.21 -21.90 -0.41
CA GLU A 61 2.14 -21.26 -1.18
C GLU A 61 0.98 -20.87 -0.24
N CYS A 62 0.68 -19.58 -0.14
CA CYS A 62 -0.42 -19.09 0.69
C CYS A 62 -1.68 -18.89 -0.16
N LEU A 63 -2.68 -19.77 0.02
CA LEU A 63 -3.95 -19.72 -0.71
C LEU A 63 -4.68 -18.37 -0.58
N LEU A 64 -4.57 -17.70 0.58
CA LEU A 64 -5.16 -16.37 0.78
C LEU A 64 -4.45 -15.30 -0.05
N CYS A 65 -3.13 -15.39 -0.22
CA CYS A 65 -2.39 -14.46 -1.09
C CYS A 65 -2.79 -14.67 -2.55
N ALA A 66 -2.91 -15.93 -2.99
CA ALA A 66 -3.35 -16.26 -4.34
C ALA A 66 -4.79 -15.79 -4.61
N ALA A 67 -5.70 -15.96 -3.65
CA ALA A 67 -7.08 -15.47 -3.76
C ALA A 67 -7.15 -13.95 -3.93
N LEU A 68 -6.25 -13.21 -3.27
CA LEU A 68 -6.19 -11.75 -3.40
C LEU A 68 -5.74 -11.30 -4.80
N LEU A 69 -4.93 -12.11 -5.51
CA LEU A 69 -4.40 -11.80 -6.85
C LEU A 69 -5.26 -12.30 -8.03
N ARG A 70 -6.20 -13.22 -7.80
CA ARG A 70 -7.06 -13.82 -8.84
C ARG A 70 -8.43 -13.14 -9.00
N ARG A 71 -8.62 -11.99 -8.36
CA ARG A 71 -9.86 -11.21 -8.45
C ARG A 71 -9.92 -10.37 -9.73
#